data_AF-A0A833REQ9-F1
#
_entry.id   AF-A0A833REQ9-F1
#
_cell.length_a   1.000
_cell.length_b   1.000
_cell.length_c   1.000
_cell.angle_alpha   90.00
_cell.angle_beta   90.00
_cell.angle_gamma   90.00
#
_symmetry.space_group_name_H-M   'P 1'
#
loop_
_entity.id
_entity.type
_entity.pdbx_description
1 polymer ?
#
loop_
_entity_poly.entity_id
_entity_poly.type
_entity_poly.pdbx_seq_one_letter_code
_entity_poly.pdbx_strand_id
1 'polypeptide(L)'
;MGKVYSYMTRPIRSFNIENRTARILERKKPVPAPQYPSVEKQKELVDKLKPDFKETMLKKDPELHDRLKNVFVQSKDPEITPTSHRPLPQDRSHYSLDEISKSIVPIRGKCTVNQIVEFITKHQENKTEYSIERISQDYKIDKKTVENILQNFKLFHHLKEETPLMLDDKKKN
;
A
#
# COMPACT_ATOMS: atom_id res chain seq x y z
N MET A 1 4.75 21.40 6.97
CA MET A 1 6.22 21.50 7.02
C MET A 1 6.96 21.10 5.73
N GLY A 2 6.36 20.38 4.75
CA GLY A 2 7.10 19.84 3.60
C GLY A 2 7.63 20.83 2.55
N LYS A 3 7.00 22.01 2.38
CA LYS A 3 7.40 22.98 1.34
C LYS A 3 8.74 23.64 1.63
N VAL A 4 8.95 24.12 2.85
CA VAL A 4 10.19 24.82 3.25
C VAL A 4 11.39 23.87 3.22
N TYR A 5 11.21 22.64 3.70
CA TYR A 5 12.23 21.59 3.63
C TYR A 5 12.63 21.24 2.19
N SER A 6 11.65 21.17 1.27
CA SER A 6 11.91 20.87 -0.14
C SER A 6 12.69 21.97 -0.86
N TYR A 7 12.51 23.25 -0.52
CA TYR A 7 13.28 24.34 -1.12
C TYR A 7 14.74 24.33 -0.66
N MET A 8 14.98 24.10 0.62
CA MET A 8 16.32 24.07 1.21
C MET A 8 17.17 22.88 0.72
N THR A 9 16.54 21.73 0.46
CA THR A 9 17.23 20.51 0.01
C THR A 9 17.42 20.41 -1.51
N ARG A 10 16.76 21.27 -2.29
CA ARG A 10 16.80 21.28 -3.75
C ARG A 10 18.22 21.45 -4.34
N PRO A 11 19.05 22.43 -3.93
CA PRO A 11 20.40 22.61 -4.49
C PRO A 11 21.31 21.41 -4.20
N ILE A 12 21.16 20.80 -3.02
CA ILE A 12 21.91 19.60 -2.62
C ILE A 12 21.52 18.41 -3.51
N ARG A 13 20.21 18.21 -3.75
CA ARG A 13 19.73 17.13 -4.62
C ARG A 13 20.10 17.34 -6.09
N SER A 14 20.19 18.59 -6.55
CA SER A 14 20.49 18.94 -7.93
C SER A 14 21.98 19.15 -8.24
N PHE A 15 22.86 18.96 -7.26
CA PHE A 15 24.29 19.06 -7.50
C PHE A 15 24.76 18.01 -8.51
N ASN A 16 25.41 18.44 -9.60
CA ASN A 16 25.97 17.53 -10.60
C ASN A 16 24.92 16.60 -11.26
N ILE A 17 23.76 17.13 -11.66
CA ILE A 17 22.74 16.36 -12.39
C ILE A 17 23.29 15.90 -13.74
N GLU A 18 24.01 16.74 -14.47
CA GLU A 18 24.47 16.47 -15.84
C GLU A 18 25.32 15.20 -15.95
N ASN A 19 26.32 15.03 -15.08
CA ASN A 19 27.14 13.82 -15.06
C ASN A 19 26.34 12.58 -14.63
N ARG A 20 25.37 12.75 -13.72
CA ARG A 20 24.47 11.65 -13.32
C ARG A 20 23.55 11.25 -14.46
N THR A 21 23.02 12.20 -15.20
CA THR A 21 22.18 11.95 -16.38
C THR A 21 22.98 11.32 -17.51
N ALA A 22 24.19 11.80 -17.80
CA ALA A 22 25.07 11.23 -18.81
C ALA A 22 25.38 9.75 -18.50
N ARG A 23 25.77 9.45 -17.26
CA ARG A 23 26.00 8.06 -16.80
C ARG A 23 24.78 7.15 -16.91
N ILE A 24 23.56 7.68 -16.82
CA ILE A 24 22.32 6.90 -16.95
C ILE A 24 21.96 6.72 -18.43
N LEU A 25 22.17 7.75 -19.26
CA LEU A 25 21.91 7.71 -20.70
C LEU A 25 22.88 6.78 -21.43
N GLU A 26 24.13 6.70 -21.00
CA GLU A 26 25.14 5.77 -21.52
C GLU A 26 24.86 4.30 -21.17
N ARG A 27 24.11 4.05 -20.08
CA ARG A 27 23.70 2.69 -19.72
C ARG A 27 22.73 2.16 -20.77
N LYS A 28 22.92 0.89 -21.16
CA LYS A 28 21.94 0.18 -21.97
C LYS A 28 20.57 0.23 -21.27
N LYS A 29 19.52 0.58 -22.01
CA LYS A 29 18.15 0.58 -21.49
C LYS A 29 17.83 -0.82 -20.95
N PRO A 30 17.17 -0.93 -19.78
CA PRO A 30 16.80 -2.23 -19.24
C PRO A 30 15.87 -2.94 -20.23
N VAL A 31 15.94 -4.27 -20.24
CA VAL A 31 15.05 -5.09 -21.04
C VAL A 31 13.61 -4.85 -20.54
N PRO A 32 12.66 -4.51 -21.42
CA PRO A 32 11.27 -4.34 -21.01
C PRO A 32 10.75 -5.64 -20.43
N ALA A 33 9.78 -5.54 -19.51
CA ALA A 33 9.13 -6.72 -18.95
C ALA A 33 8.57 -7.63 -20.07
N PRO A 34 8.59 -8.96 -19.89
CA PRO A 34 8.00 -9.88 -20.84
C PRO A 34 6.51 -9.57 -21.00
N GLN A 35 6.01 -9.69 -22.22
CA GLN A 35 4.62 -9.45 -22.51
C GLN A 35 3.81 -10.74 -22.40
N TYR A 36 2.50 -10.60 -22.18
CA TYR A 36 1.61 -11.75 -22.14
C TYR A 36 1.41 -12.33 -23.57
N PRO A 37 1.29 -13.66 -23.75
CA PRO A 37 1.25 -14.30 -25.07
C PRO A 37 0.13 -13.80 -26.01
N SER A 38 -1.00 -13.32 -25.48
CA SER A 38 -2.04 -12.72 -26.33
C SER A 38 -1.58 -11.43 -27.01
N VAL A 39 -0.77 -10.63 -26.32
CA VAL A 39 -0.23 -9.36 -26.83
C VAL A 39 0.81 -9.63 -27.90
N GLU A 40 1.65 -10.65 -27.73
CA GLU A 40 2.63 -11.07 -28.73
C GLU A 40 1.95 -11.52 -30.03
N LYS A 41 0.91 -12.36 -29.92
CA LYS A 41 0.10 -12.77 -31.08
C LYS A 41 -0.53 -11.57 -31.80
N GLN A 42 -1.05 -10.60 -31.06
CA GLN A 42 -1.63 -9.39 -31.65
C GLN A 42 -0.57 -8.56 -32.38
N LYS A 43 0.63 -8.42 -31.82
CA LYS A 43 1.74 -7.73 -32.48
C LYS A 43 2.16 -8.42 -33.77
N GLU A 44 2.28 -9.75 -33.75
CA GLU A 44 2.59 -10.52 -34.97
C GLU A 44 1.53 -10.34 -36.05
N LEU A 45 0.24 -10.31 -35.67
CA LEU A 45 -0.83 -10.05 -36.62
C LEU A 45 -0.74 -8.64 -37.21
N VAL A 46 -0.49 -7.63 -36.39
CA VAL A 46 -0.32 -6.24 -36.85
C VAL A 46 0.91 -6.12 -37.76
N ASP A 47 2.03 -6.72 -37.38
CA ASP A 47 3.28 -6.71 -38.16
C ASP A 47 3.10 -7.42 -39.52
N LYS A 48 2.25 -8.47 -39.60
CA LYS A 48 1.88 -9.13 -40.87
C LYS A 48 0.96 -8.27 -41.75
N LEU A 49 0.00 -7.57 -41.15
CA LEU A 49 -0.98 -6.77 -41.88
C LEU A 49 -0.41 -5.43 -42.37
N LYS A 50 0.45 -4.81 -41.56
CA LYS A 50 1.08 -3.51 -41.85
C LYS A 50 2.51 -3.50 -41.31
N PRO A 51 3.51 -3.93 -42.11
CA PRO A 51 4.89 -3.99 -41.67
C PRO A 51 5.46 -2.59 -41.31
N ASP A 52 5.00 -1.55 -42.02
CA ASP A 52 5.48 -0.17 -41.82
C ASP A 52 4.77 0.54 -40.66
N PHE A 53 3.85 -0.13 -39.96
CA PHE A 53 3.01 0.49 -38.93
C PHE A 53 3.82 1.21 -37.86
N LYS A 54 4.90 0.59 -37.36
CA LYS A 54 5.76 1.17 -36.31
C LYS A 54 6.42 2.47 -36.78
N GLU A 55 6.88 2.52 -38.03
CA GLU A 55 7.50 3.72 -38.58
C GLU A 55 6.49 4.83 -38.85
N THR A 56 5.33 4.47 -39.40
CA THR A 56 4.25 5.43 -39.64
C THR A 56 3.71 6.05 -38.36
N MET A 57 3.66 5.28 -37.26
CA MET A 57 3.20 5.76 -35.96
C MET A 57 4.18 6.74 -35.29
N LEU A 58 5.49 6.60 -35.57
CA LEU A 58 6.53 7.51 -35.07
C LEU A 58 6.60 8.81 -35.89
N LYS A 59 6.13 8.80 -37.13
CA LYS A 59 6.12 9.96 -38.02
C LYS A 59 4.83 10.77 -37.81
N LYS A 60 4.94 12.09 -37.89
CA LYS A 60 3.78 12.98 -37.86
C LYS A 60 3.02 12.87 -39.18
N ASP A 61 1.74 12.55 -39.11
CA ASP A 61 0.83 12.64 -40.26
C ASP A 61 0.32 14.09 -40.40
N PRO A 62 0.69 14.83 -41.47
CA PRO A 62 0.28 16.21 -41.66
C PRO A 62 -1.23 16.35 -41.93
N GLU A 63 -1.83 15.39 -42.63
CA GLU A 63 -3.24 15.44 -42.99
C GLU A 63 -4.13 15.22 -41.76
N LEU A 64 -3.79 14.23 -40.93
CA LEU A 64 -4.48 14.00 -39.67
C LEU A 64 -4.33 15.20 -38.73
N HIS A 65 -3.13 15.80 -38.68
CA HIS A 65 -2.86 16.97 -37.85
C HIS A 65 -3.74 18.16 -38.22
N ASP A 66 -3.92 18.42 -39.52
CA ASP A 66 -4.78 19.51 -39.98
C ASP A 66 -6.26 19.22 -39.77
N ARG A 67 -6.70 17.96 -39.91
CA ARG A 67 -8.06 17.55 -39.54
C ARG A 67 -8.34 17.77 -38.05
N LEU A 68 -7.39 17.46 -37.17
CA LEU A 68 -7.54 17.66 -35.72
C LEU A 68 -7.65 19.13 -35.33
N LYS A 69 -7.06 20.06 -36.09
CA LYS A 69 -7.26 21.51 -35.87
C LYS A 69 -8.69 21.95 -36.18
N ASN A 70 -9.32 21.32 -37.17
CA ASN A 70 -10.65 21.67 -37.64
C ASN A 70 -11.77 21.01 -36.82
N VAL A 71 -11.50 19.88 -36.18
CA VAL A 71 -12.47 19.16 -35.34
C VAL A 71 -12.51 19.81 -33.95
N PHE A 72 -13.39 20.81 -33.81
CA PHE A 72 -13.74 21.37 -32.51
C PHE A 72 -14.97 20.62 -31.96
N VAL A 73 -14.73 19.71 -31.00
CA VAL A 73 -15.81 19.01 -30.30
C VAL A 73 -16.30 19.88 -29.15
N GLN A 74 -17.46 20.52 -29.32
CA GLN A 74 -18.20 21.05 -28.18
C GLN A 74 -18.92 19.89 -27.50
N SER A 75 -18.34 19.35 -26.44
CA SER A 75 -19.05 18.45 -25.53
C SER A 75 -20.09 19.28 -24.77
N LYS A 76 -21.32 19.29 -25.28
CA LYS A 76 -22.49 19.66 -24.47
C LYS A 76 -22.82 18.43 -23.64
N ASP A 77 -22.09 18.25 -22.55
CA ASP A 77 -22.49 17.27 -21.56
C ASP A 77 -23.88 17.70 -21.06
N PRO A 78 -24.90 16.83 -21.16
CA PRO A 78 -26.14 17.10 -20.45
C PRO A 78 -25.79 17.27 -18.97
N GLU A 79 -26.36 18.27 -18.30
CA GLU A 79 -26.32 18.36 -16.84
C GLU A 79 -27.07 17.14 -16.28
N ILE A 80 -26.38 16.02 -16.18
CA ILE A 80 -26.89 14.81 -15.54
C ILE A 80 -26.90 15.15 -14.07
N THR A 81 -28.06 15.55 -13.56
CA THR A 81 -28.30 15.51 -12.12
C THR A 81 -28.22 14.04 -11.73
N PRO A 82 -27.28 13.64 -10.85
CA PRO A 82 -27.18 12.24 -10.45
C PRO A 82 -28.43 11.88 -9.65
N THR A 83 -29.42 11.29 -10.32
CA THR A 83 -30.61 10.70 -9.71
C THR A 83 -30.24 9.35 -9.08
N SER A 84 -29.28 9.37 -8.16
CA SER A 84 -29.01 8.22 -7.32
C SER A 84 -30.13 8.14 -6.28
N HIS A 85 -30.92 7.07 -6.34
CA HIS A 85 -31.88 6.72 -5.27
C HIS A 85 -31.17 6.42 -3.93
N ARG A 86 -29.84 6.32 -3.93
CA ARG A 86 -29.02 6.17 -2.73
C ARG A 86 -28.37 7.51 -2.38
N PRO A 87 -28.72 8.14 -1.24
CA PRO A 87 -28.03 9.35 -0.80
C PRO A 87 -26.54 9.06 -0.61
N LEU A 88 -25.70 9.98 -1.05
CA LEU A 88 -24.27 9.94 -0.72
C LEU A 88 -24.11 9.96 0.80
N PRO A 89 -23.08 9.29 1.36
CA PRO A 89 -22.77 9.40 2.78
C PRO A 89 -22.61 10.89 3.15
N GLN A 90 -23.47 11.37 4.05
CA GLN A 90 -23.43 12.75 4.55
C GLN A 90 -22.24 12.95 5.48
N ASP A 91 -21.94 11.93 6.29
CA ASP A 91 -20.74 11.91 7.11
C ASP A 91 -19.56 11.32 6.34
N ARG A 92 -18.51 12.13 6.19
CA ARG A 92 -17.23 11.75 5.56
C ARG A 92 -16.08 11.92 6.54
N SER A 93 -16.37 12.01 7.84
CA SER A 93 -15.34 12.12 8.86
C SER A 93 -14.43 10.91 8.83
N HIS A 94 -13.13 11.17 8.99
CA HIS A 94 -12.13 10.13 9.15
C HIS A 94 -12.17 9.66 10.60
N TYR A 95 -12.86 8.55 10.87
CA TYR A 95 -12.78 7.91 12.18
C TYR A 95 -11.43 7.23 12.35
N SER A 96 -10.78 7.48 13.48
CA SER A 96 -9.65 6.65 13.89
C SER A 96 -10.16 5.24 14.25
N LEU A 97 -9.36 4.20 13.99
CA LEU A 97 -9.69 2.83 14.39
C LEU A 97 -9.95 2.73 15.90
N ASP A 98 -9.27 3.56 16.68
CA ASP A 98 -9.43 3.65 18.13
C ASP A 98 -10.84 4.12 18.53
N GLU A 99 -11.38 5.14 17.86
CA GLU A 99 -12.74 5.64 18.12
C GLU A 99 -13.82 4.59 17.81
N ILE A 100 -13.65 3.87 16.70
CA ILE A 100 -14.56 2.79 16.32
C ILE A 100 -14.48 1.66 17.35
N SER A 101 -13.28 1.26 17.76
CA SER A 101 -13.12 0.14 18.70
C SER A 101 -13.71 0.41 20.09
N LYS A 102 -13.72 1.67 20.55
CA LYS A 102 -14.24 2.07 21.88
C LYS A 102 -15.75 2.13 21.94
N SER A 103 -16.41 2.42 20.82
CA SER A 103 -17.87 2.53 20.75
C SER A 103 -18.58 1.17 20.60
N ILE A 104 -17.84 0.12 20.26
CA ILE A 104 -18.40 -1.23 20.05
C ILE A 104 -18.50 -1.96 21.38
N VAL A 105 -19.73 -2.17 21.84
CA VAL A 105 -20.02 -3.09 22.95
C VAL A 105 -20.04 -4.53 22.42
N PRO A 106 -19.26 -5.47 22.99
CA PRO A 106 -19.23 -6.83 22.51
C PRO A 106 -20.59 -7.51 22.73
N ILE A 107 -21.12 -8.10 21.66
CA ILE A 107 -22.30 -8.96 21.72
C ILE A 107 -21.89 -10.27 22.41
N ARG A 108 -22.79 -10.86 23.20
CA ARG A 108 -22.55 -12.16 23.86
C ARG A 108 -22.06 -13.21 22.85
N GLY A 109 -20.96 -13.90 23.17
CA GLY A 109 -20.33 -14.88 22.28
C GLY A 109 -19.36 -14.30 21.25
N LYS A 110 -19.19 -12.97 21.21
CA LYS A 110 -18.23 -12.27 20.35
C LYS A 110 -17.29 -11.42 21.20
N CYS A 111 -16.10 -11.14 20.67
CA CYS A 111 -15.11 -10.28 21.30
C CYS A 111 -14.68 -9.17 20.34
N THR A 112 -14.24 -8.05 20.91
CA THR A 112 -13.59 -6.99 20.13
C THR A 112 -12.12 -7.30 19.89
N VAL A 113 -11.53 -6.67 18.87
CA VAL A 113 -10.10 -6.85 18.55
C VAL A 113 -9.21 -6.51 19.74
N ASN A 114 -9.54 -5.45 20.49
CA ASN A 114 -8.77 -5.04 21.67
C ASN A 114 -8.78 -6.12 22.76
N GLN A 115 -9.92 -6.76 23.00
CA GLN A 115 -10.04 -7.86 23.95
C GLN A 115 -9.23 -9.08 23.50
N ILE A 116 -9.24 -9.37 22.19
CA ILE A 116 -8.43 -10.47 21.62
C ILE A 116 -6.95 -10.23 21.87
N VAL A 117 -6.46 -9.03 21.55
CA VAL A 117 -5.06 -8.68 21.81
C VAL A 117 -4.74 -8.81 23.30
N GLU A 118 -5.62 -8.33 24.18
CA GLU A 118 -5.43 -8.35 25.63
C GLU A 118 -5.34 -9.76 26.23
N PHE A 119 -6.22 -10.70 25.86
CA PHE A 119 -6.11 -12.05 26.40
C PHE A 119 -4.98 -12.85 25.75
N ILE A 120 -4.61 -12.55 24.49
CA ILE A 120 -3.44 -13.18 23.86
C ILE A 120 -2.16 -12.76 24.58
N THR A 121 -1.98 -11.45 24.89
CA THR A 121 -0.80 -11.00 25.66
C THR A 121 -0.74 -11.66 27.02
N LYS A 122 -1.85 -11.66 27.77
CA LYS A 122 -1.95 -12.26 29.11
C LYS A 122 -1.68 -13.76 29.10
N HIS A 123 -2.21 -14.49 28.11
CA HIS A 123 -1.93 -15.92 27.94
C HIS A 123 -0.47 -16.19 27.56
N GLN A 124 0.18 -15.30 26.79
CA GLN A 124 1.60 -15.41 26.47
C GLN A 124 2.48 -15.20 27.71
N GLU A 125 2.14 -14.24 28.58
CA GLU A 125 2.85 -13.95 29.83
C GLU A 125 2.64 -15.08 30.85
N ASN A 126 1.39 -15.42 31.18
CA ASN A 126 1.04 -16.39 32.23
C ASN A 126 0.02 -17.42 31.72
N LYS A 127 0.52 -18.52 31.12
CA LYS A 127 -0.33 -19.62 30.60
C LYS A 127 -1.15 -20.35 31.68
N THR A 128 -0.66 -20.40 32.91
CA THR A 128 -1.31 -21.09 34.02
C THR A 128 -2.50 -20.32 34.57
N GLU A 129 -2.35 -19.00 34.71
CA GLU A 129 -3.40 -18.12 35.23
C GLU A 129 -4.47 -17.86 34.17
N TYR A 130 -4.07 -17.63 32.93
CA TYR A 130 -4.97 -17.34 31.81
C TYR A 130 -5.17 -18.60 30.96
N SER A 131 -5.82 -19.62 31.54
CA SER A 131 -6.17 -20.84 30.81
C SER A 131 -7.30 -20.61 29.81
N ILE A 132 -7.43 -21.49 28.82
CA ILE A 132 -8.52 -21.47 27.82
C ILE A 132 -9.90 -21.41 28.48
N GLU A 133 -10.06 -22.14 29.59
CA GLU A 133 -11.33 -22.19 30.33
C GLU A 133 -11.66 -20.86 31.01
N ARG A 134 -10.66 -20.21 31.59
CA ARG A 134 -10.81 -18.92 32.25
C ARG A 134 -11.15 -17.83 31.23
N ILE A 135 -10.43 -17.79 30.12
CA ILE A 135 -10.68 -16.81 29.03
C ILE A 135 -12.09 -17.00 28.44
N SER A 136 -12.51 -18.25 28.24
CA SER A 136 -13.86 -18.58 27.77
C SER A 136 -14.94 -18.07 28.73
N GLN A 137 -14.74 -18.21 30.04
CA GLN A 137 -15.66 -17.73 31.08
C GLN A 137 -15.69 -16.19 31.16
N ASP A 138 -14.52 -15.56 31.22
CA ASP A 138 -14.38 -14.11 31.39
C ASP A 138 -15.02 -13.33 30.23
N TYR A 139 -14.75 -13.77 28.99
CA TYR A 139 -15.24 -13.11 27.78
C TYR A 139 -16.53 -13.73 27.22
N LYS A 140 -17.06 -14.79 27.84
CA LYS A 140 -18.27 -15.52 27.42
C LYS A 140 -18.18 -16.02 25.97
N ILE A 141 -17.00 -16.53 25.58
CA ILE A 141 -16.69 -17.06 24.25
C ILE A 141 -16.66 -18.59 24.33
N ASP A 142 -16.98 -19.29 23.25
CA ASP A 142 -16.86 -20.76 23.18
C ASP A 142 -15.40 -21.22 23.37
N LYS A 143 -15.20 -22.34 24.09
CA LYS A 143 -13.86 -22.88 24.37
C LYS A 143 -13.10 -23.20 23.08
N LYS A 144 -13.80 -23.77 22.10
CA LYS A 144 -13.23 -24.15 20.79
C LYS A 144 -12.70 -22.95 20.02
N THR A 145 -13.40 -21.82 20.07
CA THR A 145 -12.97 -20.62 19.35
C THR A 145 -11.80 -19.95 20.04
N VAL A 146 -11.78 -19.91 21.38
CA VAL A 146 -10.62 -19.42 22.15
C VAL A 146 -9.37 -20.27 21.85
N GLU A 147 -9.51 -21.59 21.83
CA GLU A 147 -8.43 -22.51 21.48
C GLU A 147 -7.89 -22.24 20.07
N ASN A 148 -8.76 -22.11 19.07
CA ASN A 148 -8.36 -21.77 17.70
C ASN A 148 -7.67 -20.41 17.61
N ILE A 149 -8.09 -19.43 18.40
CA ILE A 149 -7.46 -18.10 18.41
C ILE A 149 -6.04 -18.21 18.97
N LEU A 150 -5.87 -18.86 20.11
CA LEU A 150 -4.57 -18.99 20.77
C LEU A 150 -3.57 -19.86 19.98
N GLN A 151 -4.07 -20.84 19.21
CA GLN A 151 -3.23 -21.66 18.33
C GLN A 151 -2.76 -20.91 17.08
N ASN A 152 -3.66 -20.15 16.44
CA ASN A 152 -3.38 -19.52 15.13
C ASN A 152 -2.80 -18.11 15.22
N PHE A 153 -3.04 -17.38 16.31
CA PHE A 153 -2.60 -16.00 16.47
C PHE A 153 -1.55 -15.86 17.57
N LYS A 154 -0.43 -15.21 17.25
CA LYS A 154 0.65 -14.87 18.18
C LYS A 154 1.09 -13.44 17.96
N LEU A 155 1.33 -12.72 19.05
CA LEU A 155 1.89 -11.37 18.99
C LEU A 155 3.41 -11.45 18.89
N PHE A 156 4.00 -10.54 18.10
CA PHE A 156 5.44 -10.44 17.94
C PHE A 156 6.05 -9.80 19.20
N HIS A 157 7.04 -10.48 19.80
CA HIS A 157 7.84 -9.90 20.87
C HIS A 157 9.13 -9.32 20.29
N HIS A 158 9.42 -8.06 20.62
CA HIS A 158 10.73 -7.48 20.35
C HIS A 158 11.69 -7.97 21.44
N LEU A 159 12.63 -8.85 21.08
CA LEU A 159 13.76 -9.18 21.95
C LEU A 159 14.62 -7.93 22.04
N LYS A 160 14.64 -7.24 23.19
CA LYS A 160 15.70 -6.27 23.48
C LYS A 160 16.94 -7.10 23.84
N GLU A 161 17.92 -7.14 22.95
CA GLU A 161 19.24 -7.61 23.32
C GLU A 161 19.80 -6.62 24.36
N GLU A 162 19.92 -7.05 25.61
CA GLU A 162 20.72 -6.34 26.59
C GLU A 162 22.19 -6.49 26.19
N THR A 163 22.71 -5.55 25.40
CA THR A 163 24.15 -5.44 25.19
C THR A 163 24.78 -4.95 26.49
N PRO A 164 25.65 -5.72 27.17
CA PRO A 164 26.40 -5.20 28.29
C PRO A 164 27.52 -4.30 27.75
N LEU A 165 27.40 -2.98 27.94
CA LEU A 165 28.49 -2.04 27.74
C LEU A 165 29.50 -2.22 28.88
N MET A 166 30.44 -3.15 28.72
CA MET A 166 31.66 -3.20 29.52
C MET A 166 32.80 -2.56 28.71
N LEU A 167 33.00 -1.25 28.92
CA LEU A 167 34.23 -0.55 28.55
C LEU A 167 35.13 -0.51 29.79
N ASP A 168 35.89 -1.59 30.01
CA ASP A 168 37.02 -1.59 30.92
C ASP A 168 38.30 -1.31 30.12
N ASP A 169 38.59 -0.03 29.90
CA ASP A 169 39.92 0.42 29.46
C ASP A 169 40.91 0.26 30.61
N LYS A 170 41.49 -0.95 30.73
CA LYS A 170 42.71 -1.16 31.50
C LYS A 170 43.87 -0.44 30.82
N LYS A 171 44.29 0.66 31.46
CA LYS A 171 45.64 1.26 31.39
C LYS A 171 46.72 0.20 31.14
N LYS A 172 47.37 0.27 29.99
CA LYS A 172 48.70 -0.32 29.78
C LYS A 172 49.74 0.66 30.33
N ASN A 173 50.47 0.19 31.35
CA ASN A 173 51.83 0.62 31.64
C ASN A 173 52.77 0.12 30.54
#